data_AF-A0AAU7XR86-F1
#
_entry.id   AF-A0AAU7XR86-F1
#
_cell.length_a   1.000
_cell.length_b   1.000
_cell.length_c   1.000
_cell.angle_alpha   90.00
_cell.angle_beta   90.00
_cell.angle_gamma   90.00
#
_symmetry.space_group_name_H-M   'P 1'
#
loop_
_entity.id
_entity.type
_entity.pdbx_description
1 polymer ?
#
loop_
_entity_poly.entity_id
_entity_poly.type
_entity_poly.pdbx_seq_one_letter_code
_entity_poly.pdbx_strand_id
1 'polypeptide(L)' 'MKRIFTWLDRVMRLDEVIATAAVFALFLVAISNVFMRYLFNFPLAWTEEVLQLLLVWATFLGG' A
#
# COMPACT_ATOMS: atom_id res chain seq x y z
N MET A 1 -21.30 26.45 2.13
CA MET A 1 -21.52 25.02 2.40
C MET A 1 -21.14 24.11 1.23
N LYS A 2 -21.56 24.35 -0.02
CA LYS A 2 -21.24 23.47 -1.18
C LYS A 2 -19.74 23.25 -1.46
N ARG A 3 -18.89 24.26 -1.24
CA ARG A 3 -17.43 24.15 -1.48
C ARG A 3 -16.72 23.16 -0.53
N ILE A 4 -17.24 22.97 0.69
CA ILE A 4 -16.68 22.03 1.67
C ILE A 4 -16.98 20.59 1.25
N PHE A 5 -18.23 20.32 0.84
CA PHE A 5 -18.62 19.00 0.33
C PHE A 5 -17.79 18.57 -0.88
N THR A 6 -17.58 19.44 -1.86
CA THR A 6 -16.77 19.10 -3.05
C THR A 6 -15.29 18.87 -2.74
N TRP A 7 -14.77 19.47 -1.67
CA TRP A 7 -13.40 19.23 -1.22
C TRP A 7 -13.29 17.88 -0.50
N LEU A 8 -14.26 17.56 0.36
CA LEU A 8 -14.35 16.26 1.01
C LEU A 8 -14.48 15.11 0.00
N ASP A 9 -15.35 15.25 -1.01
CA ASP A 9 -15.50 14.24 -2.07
C ASP A 9 -14.19 13.99 -2.85
N ARG A 10 -13.36 15.01 -3.00
CA ARG A 10 -12.08 14.89 -3.70
C ARG A 10 -11.01 14.24 -2.83
N VAL A 11 -11.01 14.56 -1.54
CA VAL A 11 -10.13 13.90 -0.57
C VAL A 11 -10.50 12.42 -0.47
N MET A 12 -11.79 12.09 -0.32
CA MET A 12 -12.36 10.74 -0.28
C MET A 12 -11.97 9.86 -1.49
N ARG A 13 -11.75 10.46 -2.66
CA ARG A 13 -11.29 9.72 -3.84
C ARG A 13 -9.79 9.47 -3.85
N LEU A 14 -9.01 10.32 -3.16
CA LEU A 14 -7.56 10.18 -3.10
C LEU A 14 -7.16 9.10 -2.10
N ASP A 15 -7.83 8.99 -0.94
CA ASP A 15 -7.57 7.88 -0.01
C ASP A 15 -7.87 6.53 -0.65
N GLU A 16 -8.98 6.37 -1.37
CA GLU A 16 -9.30 5.11 -2.06
C GLU A 16 -8.20 4.70 -3.07
N VAL A 17 -7.66 5.67 -3.82
CA VAL A 17 -6.55 5.43 -4.75
C VAL A 17 -5.26 5.07 -4.01
N ILE A 18 -4.96 5.75 -2.90
CA ILE A 18 -3.76 5.48 -2.10
C ILE A 18 -3.87 4.12 -1.39
N ALA A 19 -5.05 3.76 -0.89
CA ALA A 19 -5.32 2.46 -0.28
C ALA A 19 -5.11 1.33 -1.29
N THR A 20 -5.67 1.49 -2.49
CA THR A 20 -5.48 0.54 -3.59
C THR A 20 -4.01 0.41 -3.97
N ALA A 21 -3.29 1.53 -4.07
CA ALA A 21 -1.86 1.54 -4.37
C ALA A 21 -1.04 0.87 -3.27
N ALA A 22 -1.37 1.07 -1.99
CA ALA A 22 -0.70 0.44 -0.86
C ALA A 22 -0.88 -1.09 -0.87
N VAL A 23 -2.09 -1.57 -1.13
CA VAL A 23 -2.37 -3.01 -1.28
C VAL A 23 -1.65 -3.60 -2.49
N PHE A 24 -1.60 -2.87 -3.60
CA PHE A 24 -0.84 -3.31 -4.77
C PHE A 24 0.68 -3.36 -4.48
N ALA A 25 1.21 -2.40 -3.74
CA ALA A 25 2.60 -2.40 -3.30
C ALA A 25 2.92 -3.59 -2.38
N LEU A 26 2.02 -3.97 -1.46
CA LEU A 26 2.17 -5.19 -0.64
C LEU A 26 2.39 -6.42 -1.52
N PHE A 27 1.54 -6.58 -2.53
CA PHE A 27 1.62 -7.69 -3.47
C PHE A 27 2.95 -7.72 -4.23
N LEU A 28 3.39 -6.58 -4.75
CA LEU A 28 4.66 -6.47 -5.47
C LEU A 28 5.87 -6.77 -4.58
N VAL A 29 5.89 -6.27 -3.35
CA VAL A 29 6.98 -6.50 -2.39
C VAL A 29 7.03 -7.98 -2.00
N ALA A 30 5.89 -8.59 -1.71
CA ALA A 30 5.80 -10.01 -1.38
C ALA A 30 6.31 -10.89 -2.52
N ILE A 31 5.89 -10.63 -3.76
CA ILE A 31 6.35 -11.36 -4.94
C ILE A 31 7.84 -11.14 -5.19
N SER A 32 8.31 -9.89 -5.09
CA SER A 32 9.74 -9.57 -5.27
C SER A 32 10.59 -10.33 -4.27
N ASN A 33 10.15 -10.45 -3.01
CA ASN A 33 10.86 -11.24 -2.01
C ASN A 33 10.88 -12.74 -2.33
N VAL A 34 9.79 -13.30 -2.87
CA VAL A 34 9.76 -14.69 -3.37
C VAL A 34 10.80 -14.87 -4.48
N PHE A 35 10.80 -14.02 -5.51
CA PHE A 35 11.80 -14.10 -6.59
C PHE A 35 13.23 -13.98 -6.07
N MET A 36 13.50 -12.99 -5.23
CA MET A 36 14.82 -12.73 -4.64
C MET A 36 15.31 -13.92 -3.79
N ARG A 37 14.41 -14.50 -3.00
CA ARG A 37 14.73 -15.67 -2.17
C ARG A 37 14.99 -16.93 -2.99
N TYR A 38 14.17 -17.23 -4.00
CA TYR A 38 14.24 -18.51 -4.71
C TYR A 38 15.12 -18.50 -5.95
N LEU A 39 15.19 -17.40 -6.71
CA LEU A 39 16.03 -17.32 -7.92
C LEU A 39 17.43 -16.82 -7.60
N PHE A 40 17.54 -15.82 -6.72
CA PHE A 40 18.81 -15.13 -6.45
C PHE A 40 19.46 -15.57 -5.13
N ASN A 41 18.80 -16.44 -4.36
CA ASN A 41 19.21 -16.90 -3.04
C ASN A 41 19.59 -15.76 -2.08
N PHE A 42 19.00 -14.58 -2.31
CA PHE A 42 19.26 -13.35 -1.56
C PHE A 42 17.93 -12.78 -1.07
N PRO A 43 17.51 -13.04 0.17
CA PRO A 43 16.26 -12.50 0.69
C PRO A 43 16.35 -10.98 0.88
N LEU A 44 15.28 -10.26 0.54
CA LEU A 44 15.19 -8.82 0.76
C LEU A 44 15.01 -8.56 2.27
N ALA A 45 16.05 -8.04 2.93
CA ALA A 45 16.10 -7.89 4.39
C ALA A 45 14.98 -7.01 4.99
N TRP A 46 14.48 -6.05 4.22
CA TRP A 46 13.54 -5.01 4.64
C TRP A 46 12.08 -5.32 4.26
N THR A 47 11.83 -6.54 3.75
CA THR A 47 10.50 -6.94 3.26
C THR A 47 9.47 -6.90 4.38
N GLU A 48 9.83 -7.38 5.57
CA GLU A 48 8.86 -7.54 6.66
C GLU A 48 8.39 -6.18 7.20
N GLU A 49 9.32 -5.24 7.39
CA GLU A 49 9.00 -3.88 7.84
C GLU A 49 8.16 -3.12 6.82
N VAL A 50 8.48 -3.25 5.52
CA VAL A 50 7.71 -2.61 4.46
C VAL A 50 6.31 -3.18 4.35
N LEU A 51 6.17 -4.51 4.44
CA LEU A 51 4.85 -5.15 4.42
C LEU A 51 4.03 -4.74 5.64
N GLN A 52 4.59 -4.70 6.84
CA GLN A 52 3.87 -4.26 8.04
C GLN A 52 3.42 -2.80 7.93
N LEU A 53 4.31 -1.89 7.50
CA LEU A 53 3.96 -0.48 7.33
C LEU A 53 2.86 -0.29 6.28
N LEU A 54 3.00 -0.91 5.11
CA LEU A 54 2.00 -0.82 4.04
C LEU A 54 0.65 -1.42 4.48
N LEU A 55 0.66 -2.50 5.25
CA LEU A 55 -0.57 -3.10 5.79
C LEU A 55 -1.26 -2.16 6.79
N VAL A 56 -0.52 -1.56 7.72
CA VAL A 56 -1.07 -0.59 8.68
C VAL A 56 -1.72 0.58 7.95
N TRP A 57 -1.01 1.19 6.99
CA TRP A 57 -1.56 2.31 6.22
C TRP A 57 -2.72 1.91 5.32
N ALA A 58 -2.71 0.72 4.71
CA ALA A 58 -3.84 0.22 3.94
C ALA A 58 -5.10 0.05 4.80
N THR A 59 -4.97 -0.42 6.05
CA THR A 59 -6.12 -0.54 6.97
C THR A 59 -6.71 0.80 7.40
N PHE A 60 -5.90 1.87 7.46
CA PHE A 60 -6.38 3.21 7.79
C PHE A 60 -7.02 3.95 6.61
N LEU A 61 -6.63 3.63 5.38
CA LEU A 61 -7.06 4.34 4.17
C LEU A 61 -8.22 3.65 3.43
N GLY A 62 -8.51 2.37 3.69
CA GLY A 62 -9.56 1.62 3.02
C GLY A 62 -10.96 1.67 3.69
N GLY A 63 -11.21 2.66 4.55
CA GLY A 63 -12.43 2.79 5.36
C GLY A 63 -13.32 3.95 4.95
#